data_AF-A0A915YRJ1-F1
#
_entry.id   AF-A0A915YRJ1-F1
#
_cell.length_a   1.000
_cell.length_b   1.000
_cell.length_c   1.000
_cell.angle_alpha   90.00
_cell.angle_beta   90.00
_cell.angle_gamma   90.00
#
_symmetry.space_group_name_H-M   'P 1'
#
loop_
_entity.id
_entity.type
_entity.pdbx_description
1 polymer ?
#
loop_
_entity_poly.entity_id
_entity_poly.type
_entity_poly.pdbx_seq_one_letter_code
_entity_poly.pdbx_strand_id
1 'polypeptide(L)'
;MMVLNDKCKKCNYVCNAIIFQQNFKNWTSDNDDIDKFIQDTQLSAHNDVNKALEWIPYDKFYNINHIAKGEFGELYKANRIDGNISYWNNKNENWERKGHYMLVNLKSLNTTENLTLEFINKIKIDHEFYGITRDPKKKNYMMVLNNICEECNKICNSIYFQRNFNNWTSGNDDIDKFIQEFQLSTHKYNEISHALEWIPYNKFHNIKHIAKGEFGGIYIANWIDGNLSYRSYWDHANQNWKRDNHNMFVNLKSLNTTENLTLEFINKIKIDHEFYGITRDPKKKNYIMVLNNICEECNKICNSIYFQRKFKNWTSGNDDINKFIQDTQLSAHNDVLNALEWIPYNKFHNIKHIAKDEFGETYIANWIDGNLSYRSYWDHADQNWKRNNHNMFVNLKSLNTPGNLTLEFINKIKRKHKFYGMTQDPETKNYMMVLNNICEKCDEICNSIYFQRNFKNWTSNNDDVDKFIQDTQLSAHYDVKKALEWIPYDRLYDIKYITKDKFGEIYIANWIDGNITNYLHKWDFENQNWERENQNMFVNFKSLNIPENLTLELE
;
A
#
# COMPACT_ATOMS: atom_id res chain seq x y z
N MET A 1 5.17 38.25 46.36
CA MET A 1 6.27 37.85 47.26
C MET A 1 7.60 38.26 46.61
N MET A 2 8.37 39.17 47.21
CA MET A 2 9.59 39.77 46.63
C MET A 2 10.73 38.77 46.44
N VAL A 3 11.30 38.70 45.23
CA VAL A 3 12.56 38.02 44.88
C VAL A 3 13.75 38.93 45.22
N LEU A 4 14.80 38.39 45.84
CA LEU A 4 16.12 39.00 46.00
C LEU A 4 17.11 37.98 45.37
N ASN A 5 17.93 38.42 44.42
CA ASN A 5 19.00 37.64 43.76
C ASN A 5 18.57 36.47 42.84
N ASP A 6 17.62 36.70 41.91
CA ASP A 6 17.25 35.75 40.83
C ASP A 6 16.88 34.32 41.28
N LYS A 7 16.59 34.11 42.57
CA LYS A 7 16.22 32.81 43.14
C LYS A 7 14.88 32.88 43.86
N CYS A 8 14.06 31.86 43.65
CA CYS A 8 12.74 31.79 44.26
C CYS A 8 12.88 31.52 45.75
N LYS A 9 12.24 32.32 46.61
CA LYS A 9 12.28 32.14 48.08
C LYS A 9 11.82 30.75 48.54
N LYS A 10 10.90 30.12 47.82
CA LYS A 10 10.36 28.80 48.15
C LYS A 10 11.24 27.65 47.65
N CYS A 11 11.86 27.82 46.48
CA CYS A 11 12.59 26.73 45.79
C CYS A 11 14.10 26.84 45.95
N ASN A 12 14.65 28.01 46.29
CA ASN A 12 16.07 28.33 46.38
C ASN A 12 16.85 28.21 45.04
N TYR A 13 16.15 28.21 43.91
CA TYR A 13 16.69 28.26 42.53
C TYR A 13 15.74 29.03 41.59
N VAL A 14 16.14 29.24 40.32
CA VAL A 14 15.29 29.82 39.27
C VAL A 14 14.21 28.82 38.88
N CYS A 15 12.95 29.11 39.20
CA CYS A 15 11.83 28.24 38.86
C CYS A 15 10.79 28.99 37.99
N ASN A 16 9.79 28.28 37.48
CA ASN A 16 8.79 28.83 36.55
C ASN A 16 8.13 30.12 37.08
N ALA A 17 7.89 30.22 38.39
CA ALA A 17 7.30 31.41 39.01
C ALA A 17 8.14 32.68 38.78
N ILE A 18 9.47 32.59 38.79
CA ILE A 18 10.36 33.73 38.49
C ILE A 18 10.25 34.10 37.02
N ILE A 19 10.27 33.11 36.14
CA ILE A 19 10.20 33.28 34.69
C ILE A 19 8.87 33.93 34.29
N PHE A 20 7.76 33.51 34.89
CA PHE A 20 6.47 34.17 34.70
C PHE A 20 6.47 35.60 35.22
N GLN A 21 7.01 35.84 36.42
CA GLN A 21 7.05 37.18 37.02
C GLN A 21 7.80 38.19 36.14
N GLN A 22 8.87 37.78 35.47
CA GLN A 22 9.60 38.62 34.53
C GLN A 22 8.74 39.03 33.32
N ASN A 23 7.75 38.22 32.95
CA ASN A 23 6.87 38.43 31.80
C ASN A 23 5.57 39.17 32.11
N PHE A 24 5.28 39.55 33.36
CA PHE A 24 4.02 40.22 33.72
C PHE A 24 3.82 41.57 33.02
N LYS A 25 4.90 42.23 32.61
CA LYS A 25 4.84 43.50 31.86
C LYS A 25 4.49 43.31 30.38
N ASN A 26 4.52 42.07 29.88
CA ASN A 26 4.38 41.77 28.45
C ASN A 26 2.94 41.48 28.02
N TRP A 27 1.99 41.43 28.95
CA TRP A 27 0.56 41.24 28.67
C TRP A 27 -0.31 41.91 29.74
N THR A 28 -1.53 42.27 29.36
CA THR A 28 -2.60 42.69 30.26
C THR A 28 -3.94 42.31 29.64
N SER A 29 -4.94 42.04 30.47
CA SER A 29 -6.32 41.80 30.06
C SER A 29 -7.19 43.07 30.04
N ASP A 30 -6.60 44.22 30.37
CA ASP A 30 -7.26 45.47 30.75
C ASP A 30 -8.24 45.32 31.93
N ASN A 31 -8.01 44.33 32.79
CA ASN A 31 -8.76 44.11 34.03
C ASN A 31 -7.80 43.65 35.14
N ASP A 32 -7.58 44.53 36.12
CA ASP A 32 -6.61 44.30 37.19
C ASP A 32 -6.91 43.06 38.02
N ASP A 33 -8.19 42.71 38.21
CA ASP A 33 -8.59 41.52 38.97
C ASP A 33 -8.25 40.24 38.20
N ILE A 34 -8.48 40.21 36.89
CA ILE A 34 -8.10 39.08 36.02
C ILE A 34 -6.58 38.95 35.91
N ASP A 35 -5.89 40.07 35.75
CA ASP A 35 -4.42 40.10 35.66
C ASP A 35 -3.82 39.54 36.95
N LYS A 36 -4.27 40.06 38.10
CA LYS A 36 -3.86 39.56 39.42
C LYS A 36 -4.17 38.08 39.59
N PHE A 37 -5.37 37.65 39.20
CA PHE A 37 -5.78 36.25 39.30
C PHE A 37 -4.85 35.32 38.50
N ILE A 38 -4.60 35.63 37.23
CA ILE A 38 -3.69 34.85 36.37
C ILE A 38 -2.27 34.87 36.96
N GLN A 39 -1.77 36.04 37.36
CA GLN A 39 -0.44 36.18 37.96
C GLN A 39 -0.28 35.37 39.25
N ASP A 40 -1.29 35.32 40.12
CA ASP A 40 -1.27 34.52 41.36
C ASP A 40 -1.16 33.01 41.05
N THR A 41 -1.83 32.53 40.00
CA THR A 41 -1.66 31.13 39.55
C THR A 41 -0.24 30.87 39.02
N GLN A 42 0.31 31.81 38.24
CA GLN A 42 1.65 31.72 37.66
C GLN A 42 2.75 31.76 38.74
N LEU A 43 2.61 32.60 39.76
CA LEU A 43 3.53 32.66 40.91
C LEU A 43 3.51 31.38 41.76
N SER A 44 2.40 30.65 41.73
CA SER A 44 2.24 29.39 42.46
C SER A 44 2.81 28.18 41.69
N ALA A 45 3.06 28.32 40.39
CA ALA A 45 3.41 27.24 39.46
C ALA A 45 4.90 26.86 39.45
N HIS A 46 5.56 26.83 40.62
CA HIS A 46 7.03 26.73 40.74
C HIS A 46 7.70 25.66 39.86
N ASN A 47 7.34 24.39 40.04
CA ASN A 47 7.96 23.25 39.33
C ASN A 47 7.00 22.58 38.35
N ASP A 48 5.75 23.03 38.33
CA ASP A 48 4.66 22.43 37.57
C ASP A 48 3.92 23.55 36.85
N VAL A 49 4.25 23.70 35.57
CA VAL A 49 3.71 24.77 34.73
C VAL A 49 2.24 24.56 34.40
N ASN A 50 1.72 23.33 34.50
CA ASN A 50 0.32 23.02 34.21
C ASN A 50 -0.63 23.67 35.24
N LYS A 51 -0.11 24.16 36.36
CA LYS A 51 -0.88 24.91 37.36
C LYS A 51 -1.05 26.39 37.03
N ALA A 52 -0.27 26.91 36.08
CA ALA A 52 -0.33 28.30 35.66
C ALA A 52 -1.43 28.50 34.62
N LEU A 53 -2.28 29.50 34.84
CA LEU A 53 -3.21 29.99 33.82
C LEU A 53 -2.50 30.98 32.91
N GLU A 54 -3.01 31.11 31.69
CA GLU A 54 -2.53 32.07 30.71
C GLU A 54 -3.56 33.15 30.41
N TRP A 55 -3.07 34.37 30.16
CA TRP A 55 -3.82 35.28 29.30
C TRP A 55 -3.62 34.85 27.85
N ILE A 56 -4.70 34.53 27.16
CA ILE A 56 -4.65 34.01 25.80
C ILE A 56 -5.23 35.06 24.86
N PRO A 57 -4.41 35.71 24.01
CA PRO A 57 -4.89 36.65 23.02
C PRO A 57 -5.96 36.03 22.13
N TYR A 58 -7.05 36.77 21.89
CA TYR A 58 -8.23 36.23 21.21
C TYR A 58 -7.96 35.85 19.73
N ASP A 59 -6.94 36.47 19.10
CA ASP A 59 -6.45 36.14 17.76
C ASP A 59 -5.81 34.75 17.66
N LYS A 60 -5.55 34.08 18.80
CA LYS A 60 -5.10 32.67 18.83
C LYS A 60 -6.23 31.68 18.60
N PHE A 61 -7.48 32.13 18.52
CA PHE A 61 -8.64 31.29 18.28
C PHE A 61 -9.23 31.47 16.87
N TYR A 62 -9.62 30.36 16.25
CA TYR A 62 -10.33 30.34 14.96
C TYR A 62 -11.43 29.28 14.95
N ASN A 63 -12.32 29.35 13.96
CA ASN A 63 -13.52 28.50 13.84
C ASN A 63 -14.36 28.46 15.13
N ILE A 64 -14.64 29.65 15.68
CA ILE A 64 -15.39 29.82 16.92
C ILE A 64 -16.88 29.61 16.63
N ASN A 65 -17.45 28.52 17.14
CA ASN A 65 -18.83 28.13 16.92
C ASN A 65 -19.61 28.16 18.25
N HIS A 66 -20.76 28.85 18.27
CA HIS A 66 -21.66 28.85 19.41
C HIS A 66 -22.30 27.47 19.59
N ILE A 67 -22.30 26.95 20.82
CA ILE A 67 -22.89 25.66 21.17
C ILE A 67 -24.25 25.89 21.83
N ALA A 68 -24.25 26.57 22.97
CA ALA A 68 -25.44 26.73 23.81
C ALA A 68 -25.31 27.93 24.73
N LYS A 69 -26.46 28.47 25.13
CA LYS A 69 -26.56 29.46 26.19
C LYS A 69 -26.97 28.75 27.48
N GLY A 70 -26.10 28.75 28.47
CA GLY A 70 -26.37 28.19 29.80
C GLY A 70 -26.66 29.27 30.84
N GLU A 71 -27.00 28.84 32.04
CA GLU A 71 -27.25 29.71 33.21
C GLU A 71 -26.05 30.61 33.54
N PHE A 72 -24.82 30.11 33.35
CA PHE A 72 -23.57 30.81 33.66
C PHE A 72 -22.89 31.47 32.45
N GLY A 73 -23.60 31.62 31.32
CA GLY A 73 -23.04 32.24 30.11
C GLY A 73 -23.18 31.41 28.84
N GLU A 74 -22.62 31.93 27.75
CA GLU A 74 -22.56 31.32 26.44
C GLU A 74 -21.35 30.38 26.34
N LEU A 75 -21.56 29.22 25.72
CA LEU A 75 -20.53 28.20 25.47
C LEU A 75 -20.21 28.13 23.98
N TYR A 76 -18.93 28.14 23.65
CA TYR A 76 -18.40 28.05 22.30
C TYR A 76 -17.36 26.94 22.18
N LYS A 77 -17.22 26.38 20.98
CA LYS A 77 -16.08 25.53 20.58
C LYS A 77 -15.15 26.35 19.69
N ALA A 78 -13.84 26.26 19.91
CA ALA A 78 -12.84 26.97 19.12
C ALA A 78 -11.54 26.16 18.99
N ASN A 79 -10.78 26.41 17.92
CA ASN A 79 -9.43 25.87 17.77
C ASN A 79 -8.41 26.89 18.28
N ARG A 80 -7.51 26.47 19.17
CA ARG A 80 -6.38 27.26 19.68
C ARG A 80 -5.12 26.94 18.89
N ILE A 81 -4.50 27.96 18.27
CA ILE A 81 -3.36 27.77 17.34
C ILE A 81 -2.07 27.38 18.06
N ASP A 82 -1.72 28.14 19.11
CA ASP A 82 -0.41 28.11 19.75
C ASP A 82 -0.23 26.97 20.76
N GLY A 83 -1.32 26.36 21.22
CA GLY A 83 -1.28 25.31 22.24
C GLY A 83 -0.89 25.83 23.62
N ASN A 84 -0.68 24.91 24.56
CA ASN A 84 -0.43 25.22 25.97
C ASN A 84 1.06 25.32 26.27
N ILE A 85 1.42 26.17 27.22
CA ILE A 85 2.79 26.21 27.76
C ILE A 85 3.18 24.83 28.31
N SER A 86 4.36 24.33 27.89
CA SER A 86 4.89 23.05 28.36
C SER A 86 6.13 23.18 29.21
N TYR A 87 7.13 23.96 28.80
CA TYR A 87 8.34 24.19 29.59
C TYR A 87 9.09 25.41 29.07
N TRP A 88 9.97 25.97 29.89
CA TRP A 88 10.80 27.10 29.50
C TRP A 88 12.07 26.63 28.78
N ASN A 89 12.35 27.18 27.60
CA ASN A 89 13.56 26.89 26.84
C ASN A 89 14.58 28.02 27.00
N ASN A 90 15.64 27.75 27.77
CA ASN A 90 16.72 28.69 28.05
C ASN A 90 17.49 29.15 26.79
N LYS A 91 17.51 28.37 25.71
CA LYS A 91 18.22 28.76 24.47
C LYS A 91 17.45 29.79 23.66
N ASN A 92 16.12 29.64 23.65
CA ASN A 92 15.22 30.49 22.87
C ASN A 92 14.63 31.63 23.71
N GLU A 93 14.92 31.64 25.02
CA GLU A 93 14.35 32.57 26.01
C GLU A 93 12.82 32.70 25.87
N ASN A 94 12.15 31.57 25.64
CA ASN A 94 10.71 31.52 25.42
C ASN A 94 10.10 30.21 25.94
N TRP A 95 8.78 30.24 26.16
CA TRP A 95 8.00 29.07 26.52
C TRP A 95 7.77 28.18 25.29
N GLU A 96 8.22 26.93 25.39
CA GLU A 96 7.87 25.90 24.42
C GLU A 96 6.43 25.45 24.67
N ARG A 97 5.67 25.32 23.58
CA ARG A 97 4.25 24.97 23.62
C ARG A 97 3.99 23.56 23.09
N LYS A 98 2.99 22.90 23.66
CA LYS A 98 2.48 21.59 23.22
C LYS A 98 1.01 21.68 22.87
N GLY A 99 0.55 20.78 22.00
CA GLY A 99 -0.85 20.75 21.58
C GLY A 99 -1.23 21.93 20.68
N HIS A 100 -0.38 22.28 19.72
CA HIS A 100 -0.74 23.22 18.66
C HIS A 100 -2.03 22.76 17.96
N TYR A 101 -2.89 23.71 17.59
CA TYR A 101 -4.19 23.45 16.97
C TYR A 101 -5.14 22.57 17.80
N MET A 102 -5.07 22.68 19.13
CA MET A 102 -5.96 21.95 20.04
C MET A 102 -7.37 22.54 20.09
N LEU A 103 -8.35 21.69 20.40
CA LEU A 103 -9.74 22.06 20.54
C LEU A 103 -10.04 22.47 21.98
N VAL A 104 -10.67 23.63 22.14
CA VAL A 104 -11.02 24.20 23.44
C VAL A 104 -12.48 24.62 23.47
N ASN A 105 -13.04 24.63 24.67
CA ASN A 105 -14.32 25.23 24.95
C ASN A 105 -14.10 26.64 25.51
N LEU A 106 -14.74 27.65 24.92
CA LEU A 106 -14.76 29.01 25.45
C LEU A 106 -16.07 29.24 26.18
N LYS A 107 -16.03 29.50 27.48
CA LYS A 107 -17.22 29.76 28.30
C LYS A 107 -17.23 31.20 28.77
N SER A 108 -18.26 31.97 28.43
CA SER A 108 -18.35 33.38 28.80
C SER A 108 -18.46 33.58 30.31
N LEU A 109 -17.83 34.64 30.79
CA LEU A 109 -17.90 35.14 32.16
C LEU A 109 -18.82 36.37 32.14
N ASN A 110 -20.04 36.23 32.66
CA ASN A 110 -21.04 37.31 32.60
C ASN A 110 -20.77 38.43 33.62
N THR A 111 -20.01 38.15 34.69
CA THR A 111 -19.57 39.11 35.72
C THR A 111 -18.20 38.72 36.25
N THR A 112 -17.40 39.69 36.72
CA THR A 112 -16.12 39.46 37.41
C THR A 112 -16.29 38.73 38.76
N GLU A 113 -17.48 38.81 39.36
CA GLU A 113 -17.88 38.06 40.56
C GLU A 113 -17.81 36.52 40.37
N ASN A 114 -17.75 36.02 39.13
CA ASN A 114 -17.60 34.58 38.86
C ASN A 114 -16.17 34.05 39.04
N LEU A 115 -15.15 34.91 39.20
CA LEU A 115 -13.75 34.47 39.30
C LEU A 115 -13.31 34.21 40.75
N THR A 116 -14.17 33.58 41.56
CA THR A 116 -13.79 33.14 42.91
C THR A 116 -12.99 31.83 42.84
N LEU A 117 -12.04 31.64 43.77
CA LEU A 117 -11.28 30.39 43.90
C LEU A 117 -12.20 29.16 44.04
N GLU A 118 -13.38 29.34 44.66
CA GLU A 118 -14.41 28.31 44.80
C GLU A 118 -14.99 27.88 43.44
N PHE A 119 -15.35 28.83 42.58
CA PHE A 119 -15.87 28.56 41.23
C PHE A 119 -14.80 27.87 40.35
N ILE A 120 -13.55 28.28 40.46
CA ILE A 120 -12.45 27.69 39.70
C ILE A 120 -12.16 26.27 40.18
N ASN A 121 -12.14 26.03 41.50
CA ASN A 121 -11.97 24.68 42.03
C ASN A 121 -13.10 23.77 41.55
N LYS A 122 -14.34 24.28 41.47
CA LYS A 122 -15.46 23.52 40.88
C LYS A 122 -15.23 23.18 39.41
N ILE A 123 -14.74 24.11 38.60
CA ILE A 123 -14.45 23.86 37.17
C ILE A 123 -13.27 22.91 36.97
N LYS A 124 -12.21 23.06 37.78
CA LYS A 124 -10.99 22.22 37.70
C LYS A 124 -11.24 20.75 38.03
N ILE A 125 -12.37 20.40 38.66
CA ILE A 125 -12.76 19.02 38.90
C ILE A 125 -13.04 18.31 37.57
N ASP A 126 -13.77 18.98 36.66
CA ASP A 126 -14.28 18.36 35.44
C ASP A 126 -13.47 18.76 34.20
N HIS A 127 -12.82 19.93 34.21
CA HIS A 127 -12.15 20.49 33.05
C HIS A 127 -10.76 21.02 33.37
N GLU A 128 -9.84 20.80 32.43
CA GLU A 128 -8.57 21.51 32.45
C GLU A 128 -8.81 22.97 32.05
N PHE A 129 -8.39 23.89 32.91
CA PHE A 129 -8.55 25.33 32.71
C PHE A 129 -7.23 25.91 32.25
N TYR A 130 -7.16 26.34 30.99
CA TYR A 130 -5.93 26.83 30.37
C TYR A 130 -5.67 28.31 30.61
N GLY A 131 -6.73 29.10 30.75
CA GLY A 131 -6.57 30.54 30.82
C GLY A 131 -7.81 31.32 30.48
N ILE A 132 -7.66 32.62 30.36
CA ILE A 132 -8.74 33.56 30.07
C ILE A 132 -8.41 34.30 28.78
N THR A 133 -9.44 34.57 27.97
CA THR A 133 -9.38 35.43 26.79
C THR A 133 -10.48 36.49 26.85
N ARG A 134 -10.40 37.51 26.00
CA ARG A 134 -11.46 38.52 25.86
C ARG A 134 -11.86 38.67 24.40
N ASP A 135 -13.14 38.49 24.13
CA ASP A 135 -13.70 38.81 22.81
C ASP A 135 -13.62 40.33 22.58
N PRO A 136 -12.88 40.81 21.58
CA PRO A 136 -12.74 42.23 21.33
C PRO A 136 -14.06 42.88 20.86
N LYS A 137 -14.98 42.12 20.26
CA LYS A 137 -16.28 42.60 19.76
C LYS A 137 -17.32 42.64 20.87
N LYS A 138 -17.51 41.53 21.58
CA LYS A 138 -18.49 41.43 22.67
C LYS A 138 -18.01 42.06 23.99
N LYS A 139 -16.70 42.30 24.11
CA LYS A 139 -16.02 42.77 25.33
C LYS A 139 -16.23 41.85 26.54
N ASN A 140 -16.61 40.59 26.31
CA ASN A 140 -16.81 39.60 27.36
C ASN A 140 -15.54 38.77 27.54
N TYR A 141 -15.19 38.52 28.80
CA TYR A 141 -14.14 37.58 29.15
C TYR A 141 -14.66 36.14 29.01
N MET A 142 -13.78 35.23 28.59
CA MET A 142 -14.10 33.82 28.42
C MET A 142 -13.03 32.96 29.04
N MET A 143 -13.46 31.92 29.76
CA MET A 143 -12.58 30.85 30.20
C MET A 143 -12.27 29.93 29.04
N VAL A 144 -11.01 29.51 28.93
CA VAL A 144 -10.51 28.57 27.94
C VAL A 144 -10.33 27.22 28.61
N LEU A 145 -11.21 26.28 28.28
CA LEU A 145 -11.29 24.95 28.90
C LEU A 145 -10.93 23.86 27.88
N ASN A 146 -10.46 22.71 28.35
CA ASN A 146 -10.35 21.54 27.49
C ASN A 146 -11.72 21.10 26.95
N ASN A 147 -11.71 20.55 25.74
CA ASN A 147 -12.89 19.90 25.18
C ASN A 147 -12.77 18.39 25.36
N ILE A 148 -13.35 17.87 26.45
CA ILE A 148 -13.36 16.44 26.78
C ILE A 148 -14.70 15.80 26.43
N CYS A 149 -14.67 14.51 26.11
CA CYS A 149 -15.87 13.71 25.92
C CYS A 149 -16.42 13.32 27.29
N GLU A 150 -17.69 13.61 27.54
CA GLU A 150 -18.36 13.32 28.81
C GLU A 150 -18.28 11.83 29.18
N GLU A 151 -18.46 10.94 28.21
CA GLU A 151 -18.40 9.49 28.42
C GLU A 151 -16.97 9.00 28.72
N CYS A 152 -15.96 9.57 28.08
CA CYS A 152 -14.58 9.09 28.19
C CYS A 152 -13.75 9.84 29.25
N ASN A 153 -14.23 10.99 29.72
CA ASN A 153 -13.50 11.97 30.52
C ASN A 153 -12.11 12.33 29.95
N LYS A 154 -11.99 12.33 28.61
CA LYS A 154 -10.77 12.67 27.85
C LYS A 154 -11.12 12.99 26.40
N ILE A 155 -10.14 13.46 25.64
CA ILE A 155 -10.27 13.59 24.18
C ILE A 155 -10.36 12.19 23.55
N CYS A 156 -11.32 11.99 22.64
CA CYS A 156 -11.55 10.73 21.96
C CYS A 156 -12.03 10.95 20.51
N ASN A 157 -12.22 9.86 19.76
CA ASN A 157 -12.55 9.93 18.32
C ASN A 157 -13.85 10.70 18.04
N SER A 158 -14.86 10.56 18.87
CA SER A 158 -16.15 11.25 18.69
C SER A 158 -16.01 12.78 18.69
N ILE A 159 -15.08 13.32 19.49
CA ILE A 159 -14.76 14.76 19.48
C ILE A 159 -14.16 15.18 18.13
N TYR A 160 -13.26 14.38 17.57
CA TYR A 160 -12.65 14.66 16.27
C TYR A 160 -13.67 14.55 15.14
N PHE A 161 -14.63 13.61 15.20
CA PHE A 161 -15.70 13.56 14.22
C PHE A 161 -16.61 14.78 14.28
N GLN A 162 -17.04 15.20 15.49
CA GLN A 162 -17.88 16.40 15.67
C GLN A 162 -17.29 17.64 15.00
N ARG A 163 -15.95 17.74 14.97
CA ARG A 163 -15.26 18.85 14.33
C ARG A 163 -15.56 18.96 12.83
N ASN A 164 -15.80 17.85 12.16
CA ASN A 164 -16.03 17.80 10.72
C ASN A 164 -17.51 17.84 10.34
N PHE A 165 -18.46 17.86 11.28
CA PHE A 165 -19.90 17.84 10.95
C PHE A 165 -20.30 19.02 10.04
N ASN A 166 -19.66 20.18 10.21
CA ASN A 166 -19.94 21.35 9.38
C ASN A 166 -19.25 21.30 8.01
N ASN A 167 -18.27 20.41 7.82
CA ASN A 167 -17.46 20.33 6.59
C ASN A 167 -18.10 19.45 5.51
N TRP A 168 -19.13 18.69 5.85
CA TRP A 168 -19.85 17.84 4.90
C TRP A 168 -21.33 17.72 5.31
N THR A 169 -22.23 18.01 4.38
CA THR A 169 -23.66 17.75 4.51
C THR A 169 -24.14 17.00 3.28
N SER A 170 -25.02 16.02 3.50
CA SER A 170 -25.68 15.29 2.43
C SER A 170 -26.78 16.11 1.72
N GLY A 171 -27.16 17.24 2.34
CA GLY A 171 -28.36 18.00 2.00
C GLY A 171 -29.66 17.33 2.49
N ASN A 172 -29.55 16.40 3.45
CA ASN A 172 -30.67 15.77 4.14
C ASN A 172 -30.30 15.57 5.62
N ASP A 173 -31.02 16.26 6.50
CA ASP A 173 -30.72 16.29 7.94
C ASP A 173 -30.84 14.91 8.61
N ASP A 174 -31.75 14.04 8.13
CA ASP A 174 -31.93 12.70 8.67
C ASP A 174 -30.71 11.80 8.38
N ILE A 175 -30.17 11.87 7.16
CA ILE A 175 -28.93 11.16 6.78
C ILE A 175 -27.74 11.71 7.54
N ASP A 176 -27.64 13.03 7.65
CA ASP A 176 -26.53 13.66 8.38
C ASP A 176 -26.56 13.23 9.84
N LYS A 177 -27.72 13.31 10.50
CA LYS A 177 -27.92 12.83 11.88
C LYS A 177 -27.58 11.35 12.02
N PHE A 178 -28.05 10.52 11.11
CA PHE A 178 -27.79 9.08 11.11
C PHE A 178 -26.28 8.76 11.03
N ILE A 179 -25.54 9.41 10.14
CA ILE A 179 -24.08 9.22 10.05
C ILE A 179 -23.41 9.73 11.34
N GLN A 180 -23.86 10.88 11.86
CA GLN A 180 -23.34 11.46 13.09
C GLN A 180 -23.56 10.55 14.30
N GLU A 181 -24.67 9.81 14.41
CA GLU A 181 -24.91 8.86 15.52
C GLU A 181 -23.82 7.77 15.58
N PHE A 182 -23.40 7.23 14.43
CA PHE A 182 -22.28 6.26 14.37
C PHE A 182 -20.94 6.90 14.72
N GLN A 183 -20.71 8.13 14.29
CA GLN A 183 -19.48 8.86 14.60
C GLN A 183 -19.40 9.27 16.07
N LEU A 184 -20.52 9.64 16.68
CA LEU A 184 -20.62 10.02 18.09
C LEU A 184 -20.40 8.84 19.03
N SER A 185 -20.83 7.64 18.65
CA SER A 185 -20.62 6.39 19.38
C SER A 185 -19.22 5.78 19.16
N THR A 186 -18.38 6.40 18.33
CA THR A 186 -17.02 5.94 18.07
C THR A 186 -16.04 6.65 19.00
N HIS A 187 -15.66 6.01 20.11
CA HIS A 187 -14.79 6.63 21.11
C HIS A 187 -13.35 6.15 21.01
N LYS A 188 -13.15 4.83 20.87
CA LYS A 188 -11.81 4.24 20.91
C LYS A 188 -11.16 4.24 19.54
N TYR A 189 -9.83 4.23 19.55
CA TYR A 189 -9.00 4.19 18.34
C TYR A 189 -9.31 2.96 17.47
N ASN A 190 -9.50 1.78 18.08
CA ASN A 190 -9.80 0.54 17.38
C ASN A 190 -11.25 0.44 16.88
N GLU A 191 -12.14 1.37 17.25
CA GLU A 191 -13.54 1.40 16.82
C GLU A 191 -13.72 2.30 15.58
N ILE A 192 -12.67 2.99 15.14
CA ILE A 192 -12.77 4.00 14.07
C ILE A 192 -13.32 3.44 12.74
N SER A 193 -13.04 2.17 12.45
CA SER A 193 -13.54 1.48 11.25
C SER A 193 -15.05 1.22 11.28
N HIS A 194 -15.73 1.44 12.41
CA HIS A 194 -17.18 1.32 12.54
C HIS A 194 -17.92 2.64 12.28
N ALA A 195 -17.19 3.76 12.25
CA ALA A 195 -17.76 5.06 11.95
C ALA A 195 -18.22 5.11 10.49
N LEU A 196 -19.42 5.63 10.26
CA LEU A 196 -19.92 5.88 8.92
C LEU A 196 -19.44 7.25 8.44
N GLU A 197 -19.33 7.40 7.13
CA GLU A 197 -18.90 8.64 6.50
C GLU A 197 -19.90 9.13 5.46
N TRP A 198 -20.02 10.44 5.32
CA TRP A 198 -20.46 10.98 4.04
C TRP A 198 -19.28 11.04 3.10
N ILE A 199 -19.46 10.46 1.93
CA ILE A 199 -18.41 10.38 0.93
C ILE A 199 -18.85 11.22 -0.27
N PRO A 200 -18.20 12.35 -0.57
CA PRO A 200 -18.51 13.14 -1.74
C PRO A 200 -18.43 12.29 -3.01
N TYR A 201 -19.45 12.36 -3.87
CA TYR A 201 -19.56 11.46 -5.03
C TYR A 201 -18.38 11.57 -6.02
N ASN A 202 -17.74 12.75 -6.09
CA ASN A 202 -16.55 12.99 -6.91
C ASN A 202 -15.28 12.26 -6.40
N LYS A 203 -15.35 11.60 -5.24
CA LYS A 203 -14.29 10.72 -4.73
C LYS A 203 -14.33 9.32 -5.33
N PHE A 204 -15.35 9.03 -6.13
CA PHE A 204 -15.47 7.77 -6.86
C PHE A 204 -15.11 7.95 -8.34
N HIS A 205 -14.34 6.99 -8.87
CA HIS A 205 -14.07 6.89 -10.30
C HIS A 205 -14.21 5.44 -10.77
N ASN A 206 -14.18 5.24 -12.10
CA ASN A 206 -14.39 3.92 -12.72
C ASN A 206 -15.71 3.24 -12.30
N ILE A 207 -16.76 4.04 -12.07
CA ILE A 207 -18.07 3.54 -11.64
C ILE A 207 -18.68 2.67 -12.74
N LYS A 208 -18.98 1.40 -12.43
CA LYS A 208 -19.54 0.42 -13.37
C LYS A 208 -20.77 -0.26 -12.79
N HIS A 209 -21.87 -0.26 -13.53
CA HIS A 209 -23.06 -1.05 -13.20
C HIS A 209 -22.77 -2.55 -13.35
N ILE A 210 -23.09 -3.35 -12.33
CA ILE A 210 -22.89 -4.81 -12.34
C ILE A 210 -24.21 -5.58 -12.37
N ALA A 211 -25.24 -5.11 -11.67
CA ALA A 211 -26.52 -5.79 -11.59
C ALA A 211 -27.63 -4.84 -11.15
N LYS A 212 -28.88 -5.20 -11.46
CA LYS A 212 -30.06 -4.60 -10.84
C LYS A 212 -30.34 -5.34 -9.54
N GLY A 213 -30.22 -4.66 -8.41
CA GLY A 213 -30.61 -5.17 -7.10
C GLY A 213 -32.03 -4.74 -6.71
N GLU A 214 -32.46 -5.25 -5.56
CA GLU A 214 -33.78 -4.98 -4.96
C GLU A 214 -34.07 -3.48 -4.81
N PHE A 215 -33.08 -2.69 -4.38
CA PHE A 215 -33.19 -1.25 -4.14
C PHE A 215 -32.61 -0.38 -5.27
N GLY A 216 -32.49 -0.94 -6.48
CA GLY A 216 -31.94 -0.23 -7.64
C GLY A 216 -30.61 -0.82 -8.13
N GLY A 217 -29.81 -0.02 -8.84
CA GLY A 217 -28.56 -0.51 -9.42
C GLY A 217 -27.49 -0.79 -8.37
N ILE A 218 -26.77 -1.91 -8.55
CA ILE A 218 -25.52 -2.23 -7.86
C ILE A 218 -24.38 -1.87 -8.81
N TYR A 219 -23.44 -1.08 -8.30
CA TYR A 219 -22.27 -0.64 -9.04
C TYR A 219 -21.00 -1.00 -8.27
N ILE A 220 -19.88 -1.04 -8.97
CA ILE A 220 -18.54 -1.09 -8.39
C ILE A 220 -17.81 0.21 -8.73
N ALA A 221 -16.95 0.68 -7.84
CA ALA A 221 -16.16 1.88 -8.06
C ALA A 221 -14.82 1.83 -7.30
N ASN A 222 -13.91 2.72 -7.69
CA ASN A 222 -12.70 3.02 -6.95
C ASN A 222 -12.95 4.25 -6.08
N TRP A 223 -12.63 4.18 -4.80
CA TRP A 223 -12.71 5.27 -3.84
C TRP A 223 -11.32 5.84 -3.57
N ILE A 224 -11.10 7.10 -3.98
CA ILE A 224 -9.79 7.76 -3.96
C ILE A 224 -9.23 7.87 -2.54
N ASP A 225 -10.04 8.37 -1.61
CA ASP A 225 -9.57 8.71 -0.26
C ASP A 225 -9.27 7.48 0.60
N GLY A 226 -9.93 6.34 0.32
CA GLY A 226 -9.87 5.15 1.16
C GLY A 226 -10.72 5.25 2.44
N ASN A 227 -10.88 4.13 3.14
CA ASN A 227 -11.69 4.05 4.34
C ASN A 227 -10.91 4.47 5.60
N LEU A 228 -11.66 4.84 6.64
CA LEU A 228 -11.13 4.86 8.01
C LEU A 228 -10.91 3.41 8.47
N SER A 229 -9.65 3.03 8.66
CA SER A 229 -9.26 1.70 9.13
C SER A 229 -8.69 1.78 10.54
N TYR A 230 -8.40 0.63 11.17
CA TYR A 230 -7.76 0.59 12.48
C TYR A 230 -6.37 1.26 12.54
N ARG A 231 -5.79 1.63 11.39
CA ARG A 231 -4.52 2.39 11.29
C ARG A 231 -4.74 3.91 11.11
N SER A 232 -5.97 4.33 10.90
CA SER A 232 -6.33 5.73 10.71
C SER A 232 -6.27 6.51 12.03
N TYR A 233 -5.72 7.72 11.97
CA TYR A 233 -5.59 8.61 13.14
C TYR A 233 -5.87 10.06 12.75
N TRP A 234 -6.19 10.89 13.74
CA TRP A 234 -6.44 12.30 13.52
C TRP A 234 -5.12 13.05 13.31
N ASP A 235 -4.97 13.70 12.16
CA ASP A 235 -3.82 14.56 11.86
C ASP A 235 -4.07 15.96 12.42
N HIS A 236 -3.35 16.31 13.49
CA HIS A 236 -3.48 17.61 14.15
C HIS A 236 -2.96 18.79 13.31
N ALA A 237 -2.09 18.57 12.33
CA ALA A 237 -1.62 19.66 11.46
C ALA A 237 -2.63 19.91 10.33
N ASN A 238 -3.09 18.83 9.67
CA ASN A 238 -4.01 18.92 8.55
C ASN A 238 -5.49 19.01 8.96
N GLN A 239 -5.77 18.78 10.25
CA GLN A 239 -7.12 18.83 10.83
C GLN A 239 -8.09 17.92 10.07
N ASN A 240 -7.62 16.72 9.74
CA ASN A 240 -8.37 15.71 9.03
C ASN A 240 -7.89 14.31 9.43
N TRP A 241 -8.67 13.29 9.12
CA TRP A 241 -8.26 11.90 9.32
C TRP A 241 -7.19 11.49 8.32
N LYS A 242 -6.09 10.94 8.82
CA LYS A 242 -5.13 10.21 8.00
C LYS A 242 -5.71 8.83 7.66
N ARG A 243 -5.84 8.56 6.36
CA ARG A 243 -6.47 7.35 5.83
C ARG A 243 -5.42 6.38 5.29
N ASP A 244 -5.83 5.12 5.28
CA ASP A 244 -5.15 4.04 4.57
C ASP A 244 -6.03 3.57 3.39
N ASN A 245 -5.54 2.60 2.61
CA ASN A 245 -6.31 2.00 1.51
C ASN A 245 -6.80 3.00 0.45
N HIS A 246 -5.97 4.00 0.10
CA HIS A 246 -6.24 4.91 -1.01
C HIS A 246 -6.54 4.12 -2.30
N ASN A 247 -7.45 4.63 -3.11
CA ASN A 247 -7.95 3.93 -4.31
C ASN A 247 -8.51 2.52 -4.03
N MET A 248 -9.08 2.29 -2.84
CA MET A 248 -9.74 1.03 -2.55
C MET A 248 -11.00 0.83 -3.39
N PHE A 249 -11.42 -0.42 -3.46
CA PHE A 249 -12.60 -0.78 -4.23
C PHE A 249 -13.82 -0.96 -3.36
N VAL A 250 -14.93 -0.43 -3.83
CA VAL A 250 -16.19 -0.42 -3.09
C VAL A 250 -17.34 -0.84 -3.99
N ASN A 251 -18.36 -1.42 -3.36
CA ASN A 251 -19.66 -1.66 -3.95
C ASN A 251 -20.57 -0.47 -3.60
N LEU A 252 -21.25 0.06 -4.61
CA LEU A 252 -22.17 1.17 -4.50
C LEU A 252 -23.58 0.63 -4.72
N LYS A 253 -24.38 0.56 -3.65
CA LYS A 253 -25.76 0.04 -3.68
C LYS A 253 -26.77 1.16 -3.47
N SER A 254 -27.65 1.36 -4.45
CA SER A 254 -28.65 2.44 -4.40
C SER A 254 -29.60 2.30 -3.20
N LEU A 255 -29.96 3.43 -2.60
CA LEU A 255 -31.03 3.59 -1.61
C LEU A 255 -32.24 4.24 -2.31
N ASN A 256 -33.39 3.55 -2.31
CA ASN A 256 -34.60 4.07 -2.95
C ASN A 256 -35.29 5.18 -2.12
N THR A 257 -35.16 5.16 -0.79
CA THR A 257 -35.74 6.14 0.14
C THR A 257 -34.89 6.26 1.41
N THR A 258 -34.99 7.40 2.12
CA THR A 258 -34.40 7.59 3.46
C THR A 258 -35.09 6.75 4.54
N GLU A 259 -36.36 6.39 4.32
CA GLU A 259 -37.15 5.51 5.21
C GLU A 259 -36.52 4.12 5.41
N ASN A 260 -35.61 3.70 4.52
CA ASN A 260 -34.90 2.42 4.64
C ASN A 260 -33.68 2.46 5.58
N LEU A 261 -33.25 3.64 6.06
CA LEU A 261 -32.07 3.79 6.92
C LEU A 261 -32.42 3.61 8.40
N THR A 262 -32.82 2.39 8.78
CA THR A 262 -33.00 2.00 10.18
C THR A 262 -31.77 1.28 10.72
N LEU A 263 -31.54 1.33 12.04
CA LEU A 263 -30.48 0.55 12.70
C LEU A 263 -30.61 -0.95 12.42
N GLU A 264 -31.84 -1.47 12.35
CA GLU A 264 -32.14 -2.86 12.01
C GLU A 264 -31.66 -3.23 10.59
N PHE A 265 -31.96 -2.38 9.60
CA PHE A 265 -31.53 -2.57 8.22
C PHE A 265 -29.99 -2.55 8.10
N ILE A 266 -29.31 -1.63 8.79
CA ILE A 266 -27.84 -1.61 8.80
C ILE A 266 -27.28 -2.86 9.46
N ASN A 267 -27.82 -3.26 10.61
CA ASN A 267 -27.32 -4.44 11.31
C ASN A 267 -27.41 -5.67 10.42
N LYS A 268 -28.48 -5.79 9.62
CA LYS A 268 -28.57 -6.82 8.59
C LYS A 268 -27.47 -6.72 7.54
N ILE A 269 -27.14 -5.52 7.06
CA ILE A 269 -26.08 -5.31 6.08
C ILE A 269 -24.69 -5.56 6.67
N LYS A 270 -24.44 -5.12 7.91
CA LYS A 270 -23.17 -5.28 8.62
C LYS A 270 -22.81 -6.74 8.93
N ILE A 271 -23.78 -7.67 8.86
CA ILE A 271 -23.52 -9.11 8.96
C ILE A 271 -22.66 -9.58 7.79
N ASP A 272 -22.99 -9.13 6.58
CA ASP A 272 -22.37 -9.61 5.35
C ASP A 272 -21.29 -8.64 4.84
N HIS A 273 -21.54 -7.34 4.95
CA HIS A 273 -20.72 -6.29 4.34
C HIS A 273 -20.20 -5.28 5.36
N GLU A 274 -18.97 -4.83 5.19
CA GLU A 274 -18.53 -3.59 5.83
C GLU A 274 -19.25 -2.41 5.17
N PHE A 275 -19.88 -1.58 6.00
CA PHE A 275 -20.58 -0.37 5.56
C PHE A 275 -19.74 0.85 5.92
N TYR A 276 -19.16 1.49 4.91
CA TYR A 276 -18.26 2.63 5.10
C TYR A 276 -19.00 3.96 5.20
N GLY A 277 -20.16 4.07 4.55
CA GLY A 277 -20.86 5.35 4.51
C GLY A 277 -21.81 5.52 3.36
N ILE A 278 -22.28 6.74 3.18
CA ILE A 278 -23.30 7.12 2.19
C ILE A 278 -22.72 8.18 1.25
N THR A 279 -23.10 8.09 -0.02
CA THR A 279 -22.88 9.13 -1.01
C THR A 279 -24.20 9.47 -1.71
N ARG A 280 -24.20 10.51 -2.55
CA ARG A 280 -25.35 10.90 -3.36
C ARG A 280 -24.93 11.15 -4.78
N ASP A 281 -25.56 10.41 -5.70
CA ASP A 281 -25.36 10.64 -7.13
C ASP A 281 -25.94 12.03 -7.48
N PRO A 282 -25.13 12.98 -7.96
CA PRO A 282 -25.60 14.33 -8.26
C PRO A 282 -26.58 14.37 -9.43
N LYS A 283 -26.54 13.38 -10.34
CA LYS A 283 -27.41 13.31 -11.53
C LYS A 283 -28.75 12.65 -11.19
N LYS A 284 -28.70 11.48 -10.55
CA LYS A 284 -29.90 10.72 -10.19
C LYS A 284 -30.56 11.20 -8.91
N LYS A 285 -29.85 12.02 -8.12
CA LYS A 285 -30.25 12.55 -6.81
C LYS A 285 -30.60 11.47 -5.78
N ASN A 286 -30.24 10.22 -6.02
CA ASN A 286 -30.44 9.13 -5.08
C ASN A 286 -29.24 8.97 -4.15
N TYR A 287 -29.51 8.53 -2.93
CA TYR A 287 -28.48 8.15 -1.98
C TYR A 287 -27.98 6.74 -2.30
N ILE A 288 -26.71 6.49 -2.01
CA ILE A 288 -26.03 5.24 -2.34
C ILE A 288 -25.19 4.82 -1.15
N MET A 289 -25.36 3.58 -0.70
CA MET A 289 -24.50 2.96 0.30
C MET A 289 -23.16 2.59 -0.32
N VAL A 290 -22.10 2.82 0.44
CA VAL A 290 -20.73 2.48 0.09
C VAL A 290 -20.30 1.30 0.95
N LEU A 291 -20.14 0.15 0.33
CA LEU A 291 -19.89 -1.15 0.96
C LEU A 291 -18.55 -1.72 0.53
N ASN A 292 -17.98 -2.63 1.31
CA ASN A 292 -16.88 -3.46 0.82
C ASN A 292 -17.34 -4.37 -0.32
N ASN A 293 -16.37 -4.74 -1.16
CA ASN A 293 -16.59 -5.70 -2.23
C ASN A 293 -16.18 -7.10 -1.78
N ILE A 294 -17.13 -7.86 -1.25
CA ILE A 294 -16.91 -9.23 -0.79
C ILE A 294 -17.28 -10.25 -1.86
N CYS A 295 -16.50 -11.33 -1.91
CA CYS A 295 -16.78 -12.50 -2.73
C CYS A 295 -17.80 -13.37 -2.00
N GLU A 296 -18.92 -13.69 -2.66
CA GLU A 296 -20.00 -14.51 -2.10
C GLU A 296 -19.49 -15.87 -1.60
N GLU A 297 -18.55 -16.51 -2.31
CA GLU A 297 -18.00 -17.80 -1.89
C GLU A 297 -17.08 -17.70 -0.65
N CYS A 298 -16.38 -16.58 -0.47
CA CYS A 298 -15.36 -16.46 0.57
C CYS A 298 -15.79 -15.62 1.77
N ASN A 299 -16.88 -14.86 1.66
CA ASN A 299 -17.31 -13.82 2.60
C ASN A 299 -16.19 -12.84 2.98
N LYS A 300 -15.25 -12.61 2.05
CA LYS A 300 -14.12 -11.67 2.18
C LYS A 300 -13.66 -11.22 0.79
N ILE A 301 -12.82 -10.19 0.73
CA ILE A 301 -12.09 -9.87 -0.50
C ILE A 301 -11.13 -11.02 -0.82
N CYS A 302 -11.12 -11.48 -2.06
CA CYS A 302 -10.24 -12.57 -2.51
C CYS A 302 -9.75 -12.32 -3.95
N ASN A 303 -8.86 -13.19 -4.44
CA ASN A 303 -8.15 -12.99 -5.71
C ASN A 303 -9.08 -12.91 -6.93
N SER A 304 -10.20 -13.63 -6.91
CA SER A 304 -11.17 -13.64 -8.01
C SER A 304 -11.77 -12.26 -8.26
N ILE A 305 -12.01 -11.48 -7.20
CA ILE A 305 -12.49 -10.10 -7.31
C ILE A 305 -11.44 -9.22 -8.02
N TYR A 306 -10.15 -9.40 -7.71
CA TYR A 306 -9.09 -8.65 -8.36
C TYR A 306 -8.99 -8.98 -9.86
N PHE A 307 -9.17 -10.25 -10.24
CA PHE A 307 -9.22 -10.64 -11.64
C PHE A 307 -10.43 -10.07 -12.38
N GLN A 308 -11.64 -10.20 -11.81
CA GLN A 308 -12.89 -9.67 -12.40
C GLN A 308 -12.77 -8.21 -12.84
N ARG A 309 -12.01 -7.42 -12.07
CA ARG A 309 -11.76 -6.00 -12.35
C ARG A 309 -10.93 -5.78 -13.60
N LYS A 310 -10.00 -6.68 -13.90
CA LYS A 310 -9.10 -6.61 -15.05
C LYS A 310 -9.70 -7.18 -16.33
N PHE A 311 -10.90 -7.78 -16.31
CA PHE A 311 -11.53 -8.37 -17.51
C PHE A 311 -11.75 -7.38 -18.65
N LYS A 312 -11.91 -6.09 -18.35
CA LYS A 312 -12.02 -5.04 -19.39
C LYS A 312 -10.68 -4.58 -19.95
N ASN A 313 -9.58 -4.93 -19.30
CA ASN A 313 -8.25 -4.45 -19.67
C ASN A 313 -7.61 -5.30 -20.76
N TRP A 314 -8.19 -6.45 -21.09
CA TRP A 314 -7.70 -7.33 -22.12
C TRP A 314 -8.87 -8.01 -22.83
N THR A 315 -8.64 -8.39 -24.07
CA THR A 315 -9.49 -9.30 -24.83
C THR A 315 -8.60 -10.08 -25.78
N SER A 316 -8.91 -11.34 -25.98
CA SER A 316 -8.28 -12.18 -27.00
C SER A 316 -8.84 -11.93 -28.40
N GLY A 317 -9.96 -11.21 -28.51
CA GLY A 317 -10.75 -11.14 -29.74
C GLY A 317 -11.64 -12.38 -29.97
N ASN A 318 -11.61 -13.37 -29.08
CA ASN A 318 -12.46 -14.55 -29.10
C ASN A 318 -13.18 -14.74 -27.76
N ASP A 319 -14.51 -14.76 -27.77
CA ASP A 319 -15.32 -14.80 -26.55
C ASP A 319 -15.20 -16.12 -25.79
N ASP A 320 -14.98 -17.25 -26.48
CA ASP A 320 -14.80 -18.55 -25.84
C ASP A 320 -13.47 -18.61 -25.07
N ILE A 321 -12.39 -18.10 -25.66
CA ILE A 321 -11.08 -17.98 -25.00
C ILE A 321 -11.14 -17.00 -23.83
N ASN A 322 -11.82 -15.86 -24.03
CA ASN A 322 -12.04 -14.88 -22.97
C ASN A 322 -12.75 -15.53 -21.79
N LYS A 323 -13.88 -16.22 -22.05
CA LYS A 323 -14.65 -16.92 -21.03
C LYS A 323 -13.82 -18.00 -20.35
N PHE A 324 -13.10 -18.83 -21.10
CA PHE A 324 -12.25 -19.88 -20.55
C PHE A 324 -11.20 -19.33 -19.58
N ILE A 325 -10.48 -18.28 -19.96
CA ILE A 325 -9.50 -17.63 -19.06
C ILE A 325 -10.21 -17.01 -17.85
N GLN A 326 -11.30 -16.27 -18.07
CA GLN A 326 -12.07 -15.63 -17.00
C GLN A 326 -12.62 -16.64 -15.99
N ASP A 327 -13.13 -17.79 -16.44
CA ASP A 327 -13.63 -18.86 -15.57
C ASP A 327 -12.52 -19.37 -14.63
N THR A 328 -11.31 -19.59 -15.14
CA THR A 328 -10.17 -19.99 -14.27
C THR A 328 -9.78 -18.90 -13.28
N GLN A 329 -9.89 -17.63 -13.66
CA GLN A 329 -9.61 -16.48 -12.81
C GLN A 329 -10.70 -16.27 -11.75
N LEU A 330 -11.96 -16.59 -12.07
CA LEU A 330 -13.10 -16.52 -11.16
C LEU A 330 -13.01 -17.57 -10.06
N SER A 331 -12.50 -18.76 -10.36
CA SER A 331 -12.26 -19.84 -9.38
C SER A 331 -11.00 -19.63 -8.53
N ALA A 332 -10.17 -18.63 -8.84
CA ALA A 332 -8.94 -18.35 -8.12
C ALA A 332 -9.22 -17.49 -6.88
N HIS A 333 -9.64 -18.09 -5.77
CA HIS A 333 -10.01 -17.36 -4.56
C HIS A 333 -8.81 -17.02 -3.66
N ASN A 334 -8.15 -18.04 -3.11
CA ASN A 334 -7.02 -17.85 -2.19
C ASN A 334 -5.66 -18.03 -2.89
N ASP A 335 -5.65 -18.67 -4.05
CA ASP A 335 -4.44 -18.99 -4.81
C ASP A 335 -4.61 -18.61 -6.28
N VAL A 336 -3.57 -17.99 -6.84
CA VAL A 336 -3.50 -17.54 -8.23
C VAL A 336 -2.81 -18.55 -9.15
N LEU A 337 -2.22 -19.62 -8.62
CA LEU A 337 -1.37 -20.54 -9.38
C LEU A 337 -2.07 -21.19 -10.59
N ASN A 338 -3.38 -21.40 -10.50
CA ASN A 338 -4.19 -22.03 -11.55
C ASN A 338 -4.98 -21.02 -12.39
N ALA A 339 -4.90 -19.73 -12.07
CA ALA A 339 -5.52 -18.67 -12.85
C ALA A 339 -4.75 -18.48 -14.16
N LEU A 340 -5.41 -18.72 -15.29
CA LEU A 340 -4.80 -18.50 -16.60
C LEU A 340 -4.79 -17.01 -16.94
N GLU A 341 -3.88 -16.62 -17.82
CA GLU A 341 -3.73 -15.23 -18.24
C GLU A 341 -3.86 -15.08 -19.76
N TRP A 342 -4.47 -13.98 -20.20
CA TRP A 342 -4.22 -13.50 -21.55
C TRP A 342 -2.93 -12.70 -21.56
N ILE A 343 -1.95 -13.17 -22.32
CA ILE A 343 -0.62 -12.58 -22.36
C ILE A 343 -0.44 -11.92 -23.74
N PRO A 344 -0.32 -10.57 -23.80
CA PRO A 344 -0.06 -9.89 -25.06
C PRO A 344 1.21 -10.42 -25.73
N TYR A 345 1.16 -10.69 -27.04
CA TYR A 345 2.26 -11.35 -27.75
C TYR A 345 3.58 -10.58 -27.70
N ASN A 346 3.51 -9.24 -27.63
CA ASN A 346 4.68 -8.37 -27.48
C ASN A 346 5.40 -8.50 -26.12
N LYS A 347 4.87 -9.30 -25.19
CA LYS A 347 5.54 -9.67 -23.94
C LYS A 347 6.51 -10.85 -24.11
N PHE A 348 6.56 -11.43 -25.31
CA PHE A 348 7.50 -12.47 -25.68
C PHE A 348 8.61 -11.92 -26.58
N HIS A 349 9.83 -12.38 -26.34
CA HIS A 349 10.97 -12.11 -27.21
C HIS A 349 11.85 -13.36 -27.34
N ASN A 350 12.82 -13.31 -28.25
CA ASN A 350 13.68 -14.46 -28.58
C ASN A 350 12.88 -15.71 -29.00
N ILE A 351 11.77 -15.51 -29.73
CA ILE A 351 10.88 -16.59 -30.16
C ILE A 351 11.60 -17.45 -31.21
N LYS A 352 11.67 -18.77 -30.99
CA LYS A 352 12.30 -19.72 -31.92
C LYS A 352 11.45 -20.97 -32.08
N HIS A 353 11.24 -21.40 -33.32
CA HIS A 353 10.58 -22.66 -33.65
C HIS A 353 11.46 -23.85 -33.27
N ILE A 354 10.88 -24.89 -32.67
CA ILE A 354 11.59 -26.12 -32.25
C ILE A 354 11.06 -27.33 -33.01
N ALA A 355 9.74 -27.49 -33.05
CA ALA A 355 9.14 -28.71 -33.57
C ALA A 355 7.72 -28.46 -34.06
N LYS A 356 7.28 -29.31 -34.98
CA LYS A 356 5.91 -29.38 -35.46
C LYS A 356 5.41 -30.81 -35.25
N ASP A 357 4.25 -30.94 -34.63
CA ASP A 357 3.56 -32.22 -34.46
C ASP A 357 2.12 -32.13 -34.98
N GLU A 358 1.34 -33.21 -34.80
CA GLU A 358 -0.05 -33.28 -35.22
C GLU A 358 -0.97 -32.23 -34.57
N PHE A 359 -0.59 -31.69 -33.40
CA PHE A 359 -1.38 -30.70 -32.66
C PHE A 359 -1.02 -29.26 -33.04
N GLY A 360 0.19 -29.04 -33.55
CA GLY A 360 0.64 -27.73 -34.03
C GLY A 360 2.13 -27.52 -33.87
N GLU A 361 2.54 -26.26 -34.00
CA GLU A 361 3.93 -25.83 -33.93
C GLU A 361 4.32 -25.42 -32.50
N THR A 362 5.52 -25.79 -32.09
CA THR A 362 6.08 -25.50 -30.76
C THR A 362 7.25 -24.53 -30.91
N TYR A 363 7.20 -23.48 -30.11
CA TYR A 363 8.23 -22.45 -30.04
C TYR A 363 8.74 -22.32 -28.61
N ILE A 364 9.99 -21.89 -28.42
CA ILE A 364 10.48 -21.34 -27.15
C ILE A 364 10.49 -19.83 -27.21
N ALA A 365 10.26 -19.19 -26.07
CA ALA A 365 10.34 -17.75 -25.91
C ALA A 365 10.74 -17.34 -24.49
N ASN A 366 11.17 -16.09 -24.34
CA ASN A 366 11.33 -15.43 -23.06
C ASN A 366 10.09 -14.58 -22.78
N TRP A 367 9.49 -14.71 -21.60
CA TRP A 367 8.33 -13.93 -21.15
C TRP A 367 8.75 -12.84 -20.17
N ILE A 368 8.59 -11.58 -20.58
CA ILE A 368 9.08 -10.41 -19.83
C ILE A 368 8.44 -10.30 -18.44
N ASP A 369 7.11 -10.36 -18.36
CA ASP A 369 6.37 -10.04 -17.13
C ASP A 369 6.51 -11.12 -16.04
N GLY A 370 6.79 -12.37 -16.43
CA GLY A 370 6.81 -13.51 -15.53
C GLY A 370 5.41 -13.99 -15.08
N ASN A 371 5.39 -15.15 -14.42
CA ASN A 371 4.14 -15.81 -14.06
C ASN A 371 3.58 -15.39 -12.69
N LEU A 372 2.26 -15.57 -12.51
CA LEU A 372 1.67 -15.61 -11.19
C LEU A 372 2.13 -16.86 -10.43
N SER A 373 2.71 -16.65 -9.26
CA SER A 373 3.32 -17.67 -8.39
C SER A 373 2.72 -17.61 -6.99
N TYR A 374 3.05 -18.56 -6.11
CA TYR A 374 2.61 -18.54 -4.71
C TYR A 374 3.10 -17.30 -3.93
N ARG A 375 4.12 -16.61 -4.44
CA ARG A 375 4.65 -15.35 -3.88
C ARG A 375 4.02 -14.10 -4.51
N SER A 376 3.14 -14.26 -5.49
CA SER A 376 2.45 -13.16 -6.14
C SER A 376 1.32 -12.65 -5.25
N TYR A 377 1.17 -11.32 -5.18
CA TYR A 377 0.11 -10.66 -4.42
C TYR A 377 -0.40 -9.43 -5.19
N TRP A 378 -1.60 -9.00 -4.84
CA TRP A 378 -2.17 -7.79 -5.41
C TRP A 378 -1.58 -6.54 -4.75
N ASP A 379 -0.99 -5.66 -5.55
CA ASP A 379 -0.54 -4.35 -5.07
C ASP A 379 -1.66 -3.32 -5.24
N HIS A 380 -2.09 -2.74 -4.11
CA HIS A 380 -3.15 -1.74 -4.06
C HIS A 380 -2.73 -0.36 -4.56
N ALA A 381 -1.44 -0.02 -4.54
CA ALA A 381 -0.94 1.23 -5.09
C ALA A 381 -0.88 1.14 -6.62
N ASP A 382 -0.27 0.07 -7.14
CA ASP A 382 -0.10 -0.14 -8.59
C ASP A 382 -1.36 -0.68 -9.27
N GLN A 383 -2.32 -1.15 -8.48
CA GLN A 383 -3.57 -1.76 -8.96
C GLN A 383 -3.28 -2.91 -9.92
N ASN A 384 -2.28 -3.73 -9.60
CA ASN A 384 -1.79 -4.81 -10.43
C ASN A 384 -1.17 -5.93 -9.60
N TRP A 385 -1.00 -7.11 -10.20
CA TRP A 385 -0.32 -8.22 -9.57
C TRP A 385 1.20 -7.98 -9.54
N LYS A 386 1.80 -8.12 -8.36
CA LYS A 386 3.25 -8.25 -8.24
C LYS A 386 3.66 -9.66 -8.63
N ARG A 387 4.58 -9.74 -9.59
CA ARG A 387 5.04 -10.97 -10.22
C ARG A 387 6.47 -11.26 -9.80
N ASN A 388 6.83 -12.52 -9.93
CA ASN A 388 8.20 -12.99 -9.83
C ASN A 388 8.58 -13.68 -11.15
N ASN A 389 9.85 -14.07 -11.29
CA ASN A 389 10.35 -14.76 -12.49
C ASN A 389 10.21 -13.91 -13.77
N HIS A 390 10.56 -12.63 -13.69
CA HIS A 390 10.67 -11.78 -14.88
C HIS A 390 11.66 -12.40 -15.87
N ASN A 391 11.42 -12.22 -17.17
CA ASN A 391 12.20 -12.85 -18.24
C ASN A 391 12.30 -14.39 -18.13
N MET A 392 11.32 -15.04 -17.49
CA MET A 392 11.29 -16.49 -17.43
C MET A 392 11.07 -17.09 -18.81
N PHE A 393 11.49 -18.34 -18.94
CA PHE A 393 11.34 -19.02 -20.20
C PHE A 393 10.06 -19.86 -20.29
N VAL A 394 9.47 -19.87 -21.48
CA VAL A 394 8.21 -20.56 -21.76
C VAL A 394 8.25 -21.26 -23.11
N ASN A 395 7.35 -22.22 -23.28
CA ASN A 395 7.02 -22.81 -24.58
C ASN A 395 5.71 -22.23 -25.08
N LEU A 396 5.68 -21.79 -26.33
CA LEU A 396 4.46 -21.35 -27.02
C LEU A 396 4.02 -22.48 -27.95
N LYS A 397 2.89 -23.12 -27.64
CA LYS A 397 2.32 -24.19 -28.46
C LYS A 397 1.16 -23.64 -29.29
N SER A 398 1.36 -23.50 -30.60
CA SER A 398 0.33 -23.07 -31.55
C SER A 398 -0.79 -24.10 -31.64
N LEU A 399 -2.04 -23.61 -31.71
CA LEU A 399 -3.23 -24.41 -31.90
C LEU A 399 -3.74 -24.21 -33.33
N ASN A 400 -3.69 -25.26 -34.16
CA ASN A 400 -4.09 -25.19 -35.57
C ASN A 400 -5.59 -24.84 -35.78
N THR A 401 -6.43 -25.02 -34.75
CA THR A 401 -7.86 -24.66 -34.79
C THR A 401 -8.35 -24.25 -33.40
N PRO A 402 -9.09 -23.11 -33.26
CA PRO A 402 -9.64 -22.67 -31.98
C PRO A 402 -10.61 -23.69 -31.35
N GLY A 403 -11.29 -24.50 -32.17
CA GLY A 403 -12.23 -25.54 -31.73
C GLY A 403 -11.61 -26.74 -31.00
N ASN A 404 -10.27 -26.82 -30.91
CA ASN A 404 -9.57 -27.94 -30.26
C ASN A 404 -9.29 -27.72 -28.76
N LEU A 405 -9.70 -26.60 -28.17
CA LEU A 405 -9.58 -26.33 -26.73
C LEU A 405 -10.67 -27.07 -25.94
N THR A 406 -10.69 -28.40 -26.02
CA THR A 406 -11.54 -29.21 -25.14
C THR A 406 -10.93 -29.27 -23.75
N LEU A 407 -11.77 -29.36 -22.71
CA LEU A 407 -11.34 -29.59 -21.33
C LEU A 407 -10.43 -30.83 -21.21
N GLU A 408 -10.69 -31.85 -22.02
CA GLU A 408 -9.88 -33.07 -22.09
C GLU A 408 -8.45 -32.79 -22.59
N PHE A 409 -8.29 -32.01 -23.67
CA PHE A 409 -6.99 -31.61 -24.20
C PHE A 409 -6.20 -30.76 -23.18
N ILE A 410 -6.87 -29.81 -22.53
CA ILE A 410 -6.26 -28.98 -21.49
C ILE A 410 -5.80 -29.84 -20.31
N ASN A 411 -6.63 -30.79 -19.86
CA ASN A 411 -6.27 -31.69 -18.77
C ASN A 411 -5.09 -32.60 -19.14
N LYS A 412 -5.00 -33.05 -20.39
CA LYS A 412 -3.85 -33.80 -20.90
C LYS A 412 -2.57 -32.98 -20.82
N ILE A 413 -2.62 -31.70 -21.19
CA ILE A 413 -1.46 -30.79 -21.11
C ILE A 413 -1.11 -30.49 -19.65
N LYS A 414 -2.08 -30.15 -18.82
CA LYS A 414 -1.88 -29.83 -17.39
C LYS A 414 -1.23 -30.96 -16.58
N ARG A 415 -1.36 -32.22 -17.03
CA ARG A 415 -0.69 -33.36 -16.39
C ARG A 415 0.83 -33.31 -16.50
N LYS A 416 1.36 -32.74 -17.58
CA LYS A 416 2.80 -32.67 -17.86
C LYS A 416 3.34 -31.27 -17.67
N HIS A 417 2.64 -30.27 -18.22
CA HIS A 417 3.09 -28.90 -18.26
C HIS A 417 2.23 -28.00 -17.38
N LYS A 418 2.87 -27.06 -16.71
CA LYS A 418 2.18 -25.91 -16.13
C LYS A 418 1.70 -25.00 -17.26
N PHE A 419 0.40 -24.75 -17.28
CA PHE A 419 -0.26 -23.88 -18.25
C PHE A 419 -0.47 -22.50 -17.64
N TYR A 420 0.22 -21.49 -18.16
CA TYR A 420 0.19 -20.13 -17.63
C TYR A 420 -0.93 -19.28 -18.23
N GLY A 421 -1.29 -19.56 -19.49
CA GLY A 421 -2.21 -18.69 -20.20
C GLY A 421 -2.10 -18.83 -21.71
N MET A 422 -2.69 -17.90 -22.43
CA MET A 422 -2.74 -17.92 -23.88
C MET A 422 -2.29 -16.59 -24.47
N THR A 423 -1.83 -16.64 -25.71
CA THR A 423 -1.51 -15.47 -26.53
C THR A 423 -2.03 -15.69 -27.95
N GLN A 424 -1.96 -14.66 -28.78
CA GLN A 424 -2.21 -14.77 -30.22
C GLN A 424 -1.08 -14.11 -30.97
N ASP A 425 -0.51 -14.86 -31.90
CA ASP A 425 0.45 -14.35 -32.85
C ASP A 425 -0.24 -13.29 -33.75
N PRO A 426 0.24 -12.03 -33.74
CA PRO A 426 -0.38 -10.96 -34.50
C PRO A 426 -0.24 -11.13 -36.02
N GLU A 427 0.75 -11.88 -36.50
CA GLU A 427 1.00 -12.12 -37.93
C GLU A 427 0.17 -13.29 -38.43
N THR A 428 0.26 -14.45 -37.76
CA THR A 428 -0.44 -15.68 -38.20
C THR A 428 -1.88 -15.75 -37.73
N LYS A 429 -2.27 -14.93 -36.73
CA LYS A 429 -3.55 -14.97 -36.01
C LYS A 429 -3.82 -16.27 -35.24
N ASN A 430 -2.82 -17.14 -35.15
CA ASN A 430 -2.92 -18.39 -34.40
C ASN A 430 -2.89 -18.12 -32.90
N TYR A 431 -3.79 -18.78 -32.17
CA TYR A 431 -3.74 -18.80 -30.71
C TYR A 431 -2.69 -19.80 -30.24
N MET A 432 -1.92 -19.41 -29.23
CA MET A 432 -0.85 -20.22 -28.68
C MET A 432 -1.03 -20.38 -27.17
N MET A 433 -0.82 -21.59 -26.67
CA MET A 433 -0.74 -21.88 -25.25
C MET A 433 0.66 -21.52 -24.72
N VAL A 434 0.71 -20.90 -23.55
CA VAL A 434 1.94 -20.53 -22.86
C VAL A 434 2.18 -21.54 -21.74
N LEU A 435 3.21 -22.37 -21.92
CA LEU A 435 3.53 -23.51 -21.07
C LEU A 435 4.89 -23.35 -20.41
N ASN A 436 5.11 -23.99 -19.26
CA ASN A 436 6.46 -24.16 -18.74
C ASN A 436 7.31 -25.03 -19.68
N ASN A 437 8.61 -24.72 -19.75
CA ASN A 437 9.54 -25.56 -20.50
C ASN A 437 10.11 -26.64 -19.59
N ILE A 438 9.58 -27.85 -19.67
CA ILE A 438 10.09 -29.03 -18.95
C ILE A 438 10.91 -29.90 -19.90
N CYS A 439 11.91 -30.60 -19.35
CA CYS A 439 12.68 -31.57 -20.10
C CYS A 439 11.89 -32.87 -20.19
N GLU A 440 11.68 -33.41 -21.39
CA GLU A 440 10.94 -34.65 -21.61
C GLU A 440 11.54 -35.87 -20.89
N LYS A 441 12.86 -35.86 -20.64
CA LYS A 441 13.54 -36.96 -19.96
C LYS A 441 13.45 -36.87 -18.44
N CYS A 442 13.38 -35.67 -17.89
CA CYS A 442 13.41 -35.43 -16.44
C CYS A 442 12.03 -35.08 -15.87
N ASP A 443 11.04 -34.79 -16.72
CA ASP A 443 9.73 -34.23 -16.36
C ASP A 443 9.81 -32.97 -15.48
N GLU A 444 10.95 -32.26 -15.53
CA GLU A 444 11.22 -31.04 -14.78
C GLU A 444 12.18 -30.11 -15.53
N ILE A 445 12.38 -28.90 -15.01
CA ILE A 445 13.41 -27.98 -15.53
C ILE A 445 14.77 -28.49 -15.09
N CYS A 446 15.66 -28.78 -16.05
CA CYS A 446 17.00 -29.28 -15.77
C CYS A 446 18.07 -28.51 -16.57
N ASN A 447 19.35 -28.82 -16.32
CA ASN A 447 20.47 -28.06 -16.87
C ASN A 447 20.53 -28.06 -18.40
N SER A 448 20.13 -29.17 -19.04
CA SER A 448 20.13 -29.28 -20.50
C SER A 448 19.22 -28.25 -21.18
N ILE A 449 18.12 -27.85 -20.54
CA ILE A 449 17.23 -26.79 -21.03
C ILE A 449 17.94 -25.43 -21.03
N TYR A 450 18.68 -25.11 -19.97
CA TYR A 450 19.43 -23.87 -19.87
C TYR A 450 20.56 -23.82 -20.90
N PHE A 451 21.27 -24.95 -21.06
CA PHE A 451 22.29 -25.08 -22.08
C PHE A 451 21.74 -24.87 -23.50
N GLN A 452 20.68 -25.59 -23.87
CA GLN A 452 20.05 -25.49 -25.20
C GLN A 452 19.73 -24.04 -25.57
N ARG A 453 19.39 -23.21 -24.58
CA ARG A 453 19.08 -21.80 -24.78
C ARG A 453 20.30 -20.90 -24.93
N ASN A 454 21.41 -21.30 -24.33
CA ASN A 454 22.69 -20.59 -24.40
C ASN A 454 23.46 -20.85 -25.71
N PHE A 455 23.05 -21.83 -26.53
CA PHE A 455 23.73 -22.16 -27.80
C PHE A 455 23.83 -20.99 -28.78
N LYS A 456 22.92 -20.01 -28.67
CA LYS A 456 22.97 -18.81 -29.53
C LYS A 456 24.01 -17.77 -29.09
N ASN A 457 24.55 -17.90 -27.88
CA ASN A 457 25.44 -16.90 -27.27
C ASN A 457 26.92 -17.17 -27.56
N TRP A 458 27.24 -18.30 -28.20
CA TRP A 458 28.60 -18.66 -28.58
C TRP A 458 28.60 -19.51 -29.84
N THR A 459 29.72 -19.48 -30.55
CA THR A 459 30.05 -20.41 -31.63
C THR A 459 31.57 -20.51 -31.72
N SER A 460 32.08 -21.67 -32.09
CA SER A 460 33.50 -21.86 -32.41
C SER A 460 33.84 -21.50 -33.87
N ASN A 461 32.83 -21.15 -34.69
CA ASN A 461 32.89 -21.09 -36.15
C ASN A 461 33.22 -22.46 -36.80
N ASN A 462 33.01 -23.56 -36.07
CA ASN A 462 33.12 -24.92 -36.59
C ASN A 462 31.90 -25.73 -36.12
N ASP A 463 31.04 -26.12 -37.07
CA ASP A 463 29.78 -26.78 -36.77
C ASP A 463 29.95 -28.13 -36.07
N ASP A 464 31.02 -28.88 -36.36
CA ASP A 464 31.30 -30.17 -35.73
C ASP A 464 31.72 -30.01 -34.26
N VAL A 465 32.56 -29.00 -33.97
CA VAL A 465 32.96 -28.65 -32.60
C VAL A 465 31.76 -28.11 -31.81
N ASP A 466 30.97 -27.22 -32.42
CA ASP A 466 29.76 -26.68 -31.82
C ASP A 466 28.79 -27.82 -31.47
N LYS A 467 28.54 -28.73 -32.42
CA LYS A 467 27.68 -29.90 -32.21
C LYS A 467 28.20 -30.80 -31.09
N PHE A 468 29.50 -31.10 -31.09
CA PHE A 468 30.10 -31.96 -30.06
C PHE A 468 29.91 -31.37 -28.65
N ILE A 469 30.21 -30.08 -28.47
CA ILE A 469 30.01 -29.39 -27.19
C ILE A 469 28.52 -29.36 -26.83
N GLN A 470 27.64 -29.01 -27.79
CA GLN A 470 26.18 -28.98 -27.58
C GLN A 470 25.63 -30.35 -27.17
N ASP A 471 26.09 -31.45 -27.77
CA ASP A 471 25.67 -32.81 -27.43
C ASP A 471 26.03 -33.19 -25.98
N THR A 472 27.23 -32.80 -25.51
CA THR A 472 27.59 -32.98 -24.09
C THR A 472 26.70 -32.14 -23.16
N GLN A 473 26.38 -30.91 -23.57
CA GLN A 473 25.54 -29.99 -22.83
C GLN A 473 24.07 -30.45 -22.76
N LEU A 474 23.52 -30.99 -23.85
CA LEU A 474 22.17 -31.58 -23.88
C LEU A 474 22.06 -32.84 -23.02
N SER A 475 23.16 -33.58 -22.86
CA SER A 475 23.22 -34.77 -22.02
C SER A 475 23.36 -34.46 -20.52
N ALA A 476 23.75 -33.24 -20.17
CA ALA A 476 23.95 -32.79 -18.80
C ALA A 476 22.63 -32.31 -18.17
N HIS A 477 21.84 -33.22 -17.60
CA HIS A 477 20.57 -32.88 -16.95
C HIS A 477 20.74 -32.36 -15.51
N TYR A 478 21.48 -33.10 -14.68
CA TYR A 478 21.60 -32.81 -13.24
C TYR A 478 22.97 -32.27 -12.86
N ASP A 479 24.00 -32.75 -13.54
CA ASP A 479 25.40 -32.48 -13.22
C ASP A 479 26.02 -31.66 -14.34
N VAL A 480 26.25 -30.37 -14.05
CA VAL A 480 26.87 -29.45 -15.01
C VAL A 480 28.31 -29.87 -15.33
N LYS A 481 29.01 -30.59 -14.43
CA LYS A 481 30.39 -31.02 -14.68
C LYS A 481 30.54 -32.00 -15.84
N LYS A 482 29.44 -32.61 -16.29
CA LYS A 482 29.42 -33.51 -17.44
C LYS A 482 29.33 -32.76 -18.78
N ALA A 483 28.98 -31.47 -18.75
CA ALA A 483 28.93 -30.64 -19.94
C ALA A 483 30.29 -30.04 -20.25
N LEU A 484 30.69 -30.06 -21.52
CA LEU A 484 31.78 -29.21 -21.98
C LEU A 484 31.28 -27.78 -22.13
N GLU A 485 32.17 -26.82 -21.90
CA GLU A 485 31.91 -25.40 -22.07
C GLU A 485 32.83 -24.83 -23.14
N TRP A 486 32.25 -24.04 -24.05
CA TRP A 486 33.03 -23.22 -24.95
C TRP A 486 33.57 -21.98 -24.22
N ILE A 487 34.88 -21.81 -24.22
CA ILE A 487 35.57 -20.65 -23.63
C ILE A 487 36.14 -19.80 -24.77
N PRO A 488 35.61 -18.60 -25.01
CA PRO A 488 36.19 -17.68 -25.98
C PRO A 488 37.63 -17.30 -25.59
N TYR A 489 38.52 -17.24 -26.58
CA TYR A 489 39.96 -17.06 -26.34
C TYR A 489 40.30 -15.74 -25.64
N ASP A 490 39.49 -14.69 -25.85
CA ASP A 490 39.61 -13.38 -25.19
C ASP A 490 39.26 -13.40 -23.70
N ARG A 491 38.72 -14.52 -23.19
CA ARG A 491 38.51 -14.75 -21.75
C ARG A 491 39.76 -15.32 -21.05
N LEU A 492 40.85 -15.53 -21.78
CA LEU A 492 42.14 -16.01 -21.27
C LEU A 492 43.19 -14.90 -21.29
N TYR A 493 43.97 -14.76 -20.21
CA TYR A 493 45.08 -13.81 -20.12
C TYR A 493 46.30 -14.40 -19.42
N ASP A 494 47.44 -13.70 -19.48
CA ASP A 494 48.75 -14.17 -18.99
C ASP A 494 49.16 -15.55 -19.55
N ILE A 495 48.87 -15.77 -20.84
CA ILE A 495 49.10 -17.04 -21.53
C ILE A 495 50.61 -17.32 -21.63
N LYS A 496 51.04 -18.48 -21.13
CA LYS A 496 52.43 -18.94 -21.16
C LYS A 496 52.53 -20.33 -21.76
N TYR A 497 53.47 -20.50 -22.69
CA TYR A 497 53.83 -21.81 -23.23
C TYR A 497 54.48 -22.70 -22.16
N ILE A 498 54.07 -23.97 -22.11
CA ILE A 498 54.65 -24.97 -21.20
C ILE A 498 55.53 -25.94 -21.97
N THR A 499 54.94 -26.67 -22.92
CA THR A 499 55.60 -27.75 -23.65
C THR A 499 54.82 -28.10 -24.91
N LYS A 500 55.38 -28.97 -25.76
CA LYS A 500 54.74 -29.52 -26.95
C LYS A 500 54.85 -31.03 -26.91
N ASP A 501 53.74 -31.70 -27.17
CA ASP A 501 53.72 -33.15 -27.36
C ASP A 501 53.22 -33.53 -28.76
N LYS A 502 53.08 -34.82 -29.01
CA LYS A 502 52.67 -35.36 -30.33
C LYS A 502 51.30 -34.89 -30.82
N PHE A 503 50.46 -34.32 -29.95
CA PHE A 503 49.12 -33.86 -30.30
C PHE A 503 48.98 -32.33 -30.33
N GLY A 504 49.99 -31.57 -29.88
CA GLY A 504 49.95 -30.10 -29.93
C GLY A 504 50.77 -29.40 -28.84
N GLU A 505 50.68 -28.07 -28.83
CA GLU A 505 51.34 -27.19 -27.85
C GLU A 505 50.42 -26.95 -26.65
N ILE A 506 50.99 -27.05 -25.45
CA ILE A 506 50.30 -26.89 -24.17
C ILE A 506 50.66 -25.54 -23.57
N TYR A 507 49.65 -24.81 -23.13
CA TYR A 507 49.70 -23.48 -22.56
C TYR A 507 49.03 -23.45 -21.19
N ILE A 508 49.48 -22.55 -20.31
CA ILE A 508 48.79 -22.19 -19.06
C ILE A 508 48.32 -20.74 -19.17
N ALA A 509 47.14 -20.44 -18.64
CA ALA A 509 46.57 -19.10 -18.60
C ALA A 509 45.65 -18.89 -17.41
N ASN A 510 45.30 -17.64 -17.14
CA ASN A 510 44.23 -17.27 -16.24
C ASN A 510 42.91 -17.17 -17.01
N TRP A 511 41.85 -17.81 -16.51
CA TRP A 511 40.51 -17.71 -17.07
C TRP A 511 39.64 -16.77 -16.22
N ILE A 512 39.13 -15.71 -16.86
CA ILE A 512 38.39 -14.63 -16.19
C ILE A 512 37.10 -15.13 -15.53
N ASP A 513 36.28 -15.90 -16.25
CA ASP A 513 34.93 -16.27 -15.78
C ASP A 513 34.96 -17.25 -14.62
N GLY A 514 35.85 -18.23 -14.66
CA GLY A 514 35.82 -19.38 -13.77
C GLY A 514 34.74 -20.41 -14.13
N ASN A 515 34.73 -21.53 -13.39
CA ASN A 515 33.85 -22.66 -13.67
C ASN A 515 32.38 -22.31 -13.40
N ILE A 516 31.47 -22.99 -14.10
CA ILE A 516 30.05 -23.01 -13.69
C ILE A 516 29.94 -23.69 -12.32
N THR A 517 29.22 -23.03 -11.42
CA THR A 517 29.05 -23.49 -10.04
C THR A 517 28.30 -24.84 -9.98
N ASN A 518 28.80 -25.80 -9.20
CA ASN A 518 28.21 -27.15 -9.11
C ASN A 518 27.13 -27.31 -8.01
N TYR A 519 26.65 -26.22 -7.42
CA TYR A 519 25.50 -26.28 -6.51
C TYR A 519 24.21 -26.27 -7.34
N LEU A 520 23.27 -27.16 -7.00
CA LEU A 520 21.99 -27.35 -7.68
C LEU A 520 21.28 -26.00 -7.98
N HIS A 521 20.87 -25.82 -9.25
CA HIS A 521 19.96 -24.76 -9.74
C HIS A 521 20.46 -23.30 -9.66
N LYS A 522 21.67 -23.00 -10.14
CA LYS A 522 22.23 -21.64 -10.21
C LYS A 522 22.27 -21.04 -11.62
N TRP A 523 21.16 -21.13 -12.34
CA TRP A 523 20.94 -20.28 -13.51
C TRP A 523 20.45 -18.92 -13.04
N ASP A 524 21.20 -17.87 -13.34
CA ASP A 524 20.81 -16.50 -13.06
C ASP A 524 19.74 -16.07 -14.09
N PHE A 525 18.50 -15.96 -13.64
CA PHE A 525 17.38 -15.56 -14.49
C PHE A 525 17.40 -14.06 -14.84
N GLU A 526 18.04 -13.22 -14.03
CA GLU A 526 18.15 -11.79 -14.29
C GLU A 526 19.18 -11.53 -15.39
N ASN A 527 20.37 -12.13 -15.24
CA ASN A 527 21.46 -11.99 -16.21
C ASN A 527 21.41 -13.01 -17.36
N GLN A 528 20.49 -13.98 -17.29
CA GLN A 528 20.33 -15.04 -18.29
C GLN A 528 21.64 -15.80 -18.54
N ASN A 529 22.34 -16.15 -17.46
CA ASN A 529 23.65 -16.79 -17.53
C ASN A 529 23.88 -17.76 -16.35
N TRP A 530 24.90 -18.59 -16.44
CA TRP A 530 25.32 -19.47 -15.35
C TRP A 530 26.07 -18.69 -14.26
N GLU A 531 25.74 -18.95 -12.99
CA GLU A 531 26.57 -18.45 -11.88
C GLU A 531 27.96 -19.11 -11.89
N ARG A 532 28.98 -18.29 -11.69
CA ARG A 532 30.39 -18.69 -11.78
C ARG A 532 31.05 -18.76 -10.41
N GLU A 533 31.99 -19.69 -10.26
CA GLU A 533 32.90 -19.80 -9.13
C GLU A 533 34.36 -19.83 -9.59
N ASN A 534 35.29 -19.49 -8.70
CA ASN A 534 36.73 -19.49 -9.00
C ASN A 534 37.12 -18.57 -10.17
N GLN A 535 36.61 -17.33 -10.18
CA GLN A 535 37.04 -16.30 -11.13
C GLN A 535 38.57 -16.11 -11.09
N ASN A 536 39.17 -15.89 -12.26
CA ASN A 536 40.61 -15.77 -12.45
C ASN A 536 41.40 -17.03 -12.04
N MET A 537 40.83 -18.22 -12.26
CA MET A 537 41.53 -19.48 -12.00
C MET A 537 42.57 -19.82 -13.07
N PHE A 538 43.59 -20.57 -12.67
CA PHE A 538 44.58 -21.13 -13.60
C PHE A 538 44.00 -22.31 -14.38
N VAL A 539 44.15 -22.30 -15.69
CA VAL A 539 43.76 -23.37 -16.58
C VAL A 539 44.91 -23.75 -17.51
N ASN A 540 45.05 -25.04 -17.78
CA ASN A 540 45.90 -25.53 -18.85
C ASN A 540 45.03 -25.81 -20.07
N PHE A 541 45.43 -25.33 -21.23
CA PHE A 541 44.76 -25.63 -22.49
C PHE A 541 45.77 -26.04 -23.55
N LYS A 542 45.28 -26.81 -24.52
CA LYS A 542 46.12 -27.41 -25.55
C LYS A 542 45.62 -26.97 -26.91
N SER A 543 46.52 -26.44 -27.73
CA SER A 543 46.24 -26.22 -29.15
C SER A 543 46.07 -27.58 -29.83
N LEU A 544 44.94 -27.77 -30.49
CA LEU A 544 44.69 -28.95 -31.31
C LEU A 544 44.94 -28.55 -32.76
N ASN A 545 45.83 -29.27 -33.45
CA ASN A 545 45.94 -29.17 -34.90
C ASN A 545 44.76 -29.94 -35.50
N ILE A 546 43.59 -29.30 -35.59
CA ILE A 546 42.39 -29.90 -36.18
C ILE A 546 42.50 -29.73 -37.71
N PRO A 547 42.70 -30.79 -38.51
CA PRO A 547 42.55 -30.69 -39.96
C PRO A 547 41.09 -30.40 -40.32
N GLU A 548 40.85 -29.69 -41.42
CA GLU A 548 39.54 -29.17 -41.88
C GLU A 548 38.42 -30.23 -42.07
N ASN A 549 38.68 -31.52 -41.87
CA ASN A 549 37.68 -32.58 -41.89
C ASN A 549 37.90 -33.52 -40.70
N LEU A 550 37.01 -33.49 -39.70
CA LEU A 550 37.04 -34.43 -38.59
C LEU A 550 35.64 -35.01 -38.34
N THR A 551 35.40 -36.21 -38.86
CA THR A 551 34.45 -37.16 -38.27
C THR A 551 35.07 -37.67 -36.97
N LEU A 552 34.56 -37.19 -35.83
CA LEU A 552 34.95 -37.66 -34.50
C LEU A 552 34.32 -39.04 -34.22
N GLU A 553 35.08 -40.12 -34.49
CA GLU A 553 34.88 -41.41 -33.81
C GLU A 553 35.90 -41.53 -32.69
N LEU A 554 35.45 -41.43 -31.44
CA LEU A 554 36.20 -41.83 -30.25
C LEU A 554 35.24 -42.57 -29.31
N GLU A 555 35.45 -43.89 -29.19
CA GLU A 555 34.80 -44.80 -28.24
C GLU A 555 35.19 -44.52 -26.78
#